data_AF-A0A2A3YJH8-F1
#
_entry.id   AF-A0A2A3YJH8-F1
#
_cell.length_a   1.000
_cell.length_b   1.000
_cell.length_c   1.000
_cell.angle_alpha   90.00
_cell.angle_beta   90.00
_cell.angle_gamma   90.00
#
_symmetry.space_group_name_H-M   'P 1'
#
loop_
_entity.id
_entity.type
_entity.pdbx_description
1 polymer ?
#
loop_
_entity_poly.entity_id
_entity_poly.type
_entity_poly.pdbx_seq_one_letter_code
_entity_poly.pdbx_strand_id
1 'polypeptide(L)'
;MPARPDRHLLIGDEQDLPLLRALLPSFPQDASGELVLELPAEHGPLPSTPPGISTRILPCEPGTPGGLRACAALDAWAGEWLHGDHARPEAHSIFVGLTGNLLVTRLCEALATRHRGLHMHRPSHAGSPL
;
A
#
# COMPACT_ATOMS: atom_id res chain seq x y z
N MET A 1 -15.22 -16.88 -11.89
CA MET A 1 -13.92 -16.50 -11.28
C MET A 1 -14.06 -15.08 -10.78
N PRO A 2 -13.52 -14.70 -9.61
CA PRO A 2 -13.54 -13.30 -9.19
C PRO A 2 -12.84 -12.45 -10.26
N ALA A 3 -13.36 -11.25 -10.50
CA ALA A 3 -12.75 -10.31 -11.42
C ALA A 3 -11.32 -10.00 -10.92
N ARG A 4 -10.36 -9.98 -11.83
CA ARG A 4 -8.99 -9.60 -11.48
C ARG A 4 -8.97 -8.10 -11.21
N PRO A 5 -8.28 -7.62 -10.15
CA PRO A 5 -8.14 -6.18 -9.94
C PRO A 5 -7.39 -5.56 -11.12
N ASP A 6 -7.92 -4.45 -11.62
CA ASP A 6 -7.36 -3.66 -12.71
C ASP A 6 -6.19 -2.79 -12.23
N ARG A 7 -6.17 -2.43 -10.93
CA ARG A 7 -5.14 -1.57 -10.35
C ARG A 7 -4.75 -2.00 -8.93
N HIS A 8 -3.45 -1.98 -8.69
CA HIS A 8 -2.85 -2.29 -7.40
C HIS A 8 -2.24 -1.04 -6.74
N LEU A 9 -2.41 -0.92 -5.42
CA LEU A 9 -1.61 -0.01 -4.59
C LEU A 9 -0.88 -0.84 -3.54
N LEU A 10 0.43 -0.69 -3.43
CA LEU A 10 1.20 -1.22 -2.32
C LEU A 10 1.80 -0.03 -1.57
N ILE A 11 1.52 0.09 -0.27
CA ILE A 11 2.09 1.13 0.57
C ILE A 11 2.80 0.52 1.77
N GLY A 12 4.01 0.98 2.07
CA GLY A 12 4.84 0.42 3.13
C GLY A 12 5.96 1.36 3.59
N ASP A 13 6.68 0.92 4.61
CA ASP A 13 7.91 1.55 5.09
C ASP A 13 9.11 0.58 5.00
N GLU A 14 10.21 0.93 5.66
CA GLU A 14 11.42 0.10 5.68
C GLU A 14 11.17 -1.31 6.26
N GLN A 15 10.28 -1.45 7.24
CA GLN A 15 9.97 -2.73 7.88
C GLN A 15 9.18 -3.66 6.95
N ASP A 16 8.46 -3.09 5.98
CA ASP A 16 7.68 -3.84 5.00
C ASP A 16 8.53 -4.34 3.81
N LEU A 17 9.74 -3.81 3.61
CA LEU A 17 10.59 -4.14 2.46
C LEU A 17 10.86 -5.65 2.29
N PRO A 18 11.15 -6.44 3.34
CA PRO A 18 11.35 -7.89 3.18
C PRO A 18 10.12 -8.60 2.63
N LEU A 19 8.93 -8.25 3.12
CA LEU A 19 7.67 -8.81 2.67
C LEU A 19 7.36 -8.38 1.24
N LEU A 20 7.53 -7.10 0.92
CA LEU A 20 7.31 -6.56 -0.42
C LEU A 20 8.23 -7.19 -1.46
N ARG A 21 9.50 -7.46 -1.11
CA ARG A 21 10.45 -8.20 -1.96
C ARG A 21 9.99 -9.62 -2.26
N ALA A 22 9.39 -10.30 -1.29
CA ALA A 22 8.85 -11.64 -1.49
C ALA A 22 7.53 -11.63 -2.29
N LEU A 23 6.73 -10.58 -2.12
CA LEU A 23 5.40 -10.46 -2.72
C LEU A 23 5.43 -10.04 -4.19
N LEU A 24 6.21 -9.00 -4.55
CA LEU A 24 6.19 -8.41 -5.89
C LEU A 24 6.47 -9.40 -7.05
N PRO A 25 7.35 -10.41 -6.91
CA PRO A 25 7.56 -11.41 -7.96
C PRO A 25 6.34 -12.30 -8.25
N SER A 26 5.37 -12.37 -7.33
CA SER A 26 4.13 -13.14 -7.53
C SER A 26 3.06 -12.37 -8.31
N PHE A 27 3.28 -11.07 -8.56
CA PHE A 27 2.35 -10.28 -9.35
C PHE A 27 2.43 -10.70 -10.81
N PRO A 28 1.30 -10.79 -11.52
CA PRO A 28 1.34 -11.11 -12.94
C PRO A 28 2.00 -9.99 -13.75
N GLN A 29 2.56 -10.31 -14.93
CA GLN A 29 3.36 -9.37 -15.73
C GLN A 29 2.60 -8.13 -16.22
N ASP A 30 1.29 -8.26 -16.42
CA ASP A 30 0.36 -7.22 -16.83
C ASP A 30 -0.29 -6.49 -15.63
N ALA A 31 0.19 -6.73 -14.41
CA ALA A 31 -0.27 -5.97 -13.24
C ALA A 31 0.06 -4.48 -13.39
N SER A 32 -0.93 -3.63 -13.12
CA SER A 32 -0.81 -2.18 -13.19
C SER A 32 -1.00 -1.56 -11.80
N GLY A 33 -0.21 -0.56 -11.43
CA GLY A 33 -0.32 0.01 -10.09
C GLY A 33 0.83 0.90 -9.64
N GLU A 34 0.89 1.11 -8.33
CA GLU A 34 1.95 1.88 -7.69
C GLU A 34 2.44 1.19 -6.41
N LEU A 35 3.75 1.21 -6.21
CA LEU A 35 4.44 0.91 -4.95
C LEU A 35 4.89 2.23 -4.32
N VAL A 36 4.31 2.58 -3.17
CA VAL A 36 4.60 3.79 -2.41
C VAL A 36 5.36 3.42 -1.14
N LEU A 37 6.56 3.95 -0.96
CA LEU A 37 7.44 3.62 0.16
C LEU A 37 7.79 4.86 0.96
N GLU A 38 7.44 4.88 2.25
CA GLU A 38 7.89 5.92 3.17
C GLU A 38 9.25 5.50 3.77
N LEU A 39 10.34 6.12 3.29
CA LEU A 39 11.71 5.70 3.60
C LEU A 39 12.59 6.88 4.03
N PRO A 40 13.57 6.66 4.93
CA PRO A 40 14.62 7.64 5.19
C PRO A 40 15.46 7.89 3.93
N ALA A 41 16.19 9.01 3.88
CA ALA A 41 17.05 9.34 2.74
C ALA A 41 18.14 8.29 2.50
N GLU A 42 18.67 7.73 3.60
CA GLU A 42 19.57 6.58 3.57
C GLU A 42 18.75 5.30 3.74
N HIS A 43 18.37 4.69 2.62
CA HIS A 43 17.62 3.44 2.63
C HIS A 43 18.38 2.35 1.86
N GLY A 44 18.10 1.09 2.19
CA GLY A 44 18.58 -0.06 1.44
C GLY A 44 18.05 -0.09 -0.01
N PRO A 45 18.46 -1.08 -0.81
CA PRO A 45 17.95 -1.21 -2.17
C PRO A 45 16.42 -1.33 -2.18
N LEU A 46 15.78 -0.86 -3.25
CA LEU A 46 14.34 -1.04 -3.44
C LEU A 46 14.05 -2.44 -4.01
N PRO A 47 12.84 -2.99 -3.78
CA PRO A 47 12.41 -4.19 -4.49
C PRO A 47 12.22 -3.90 -5.98
N SER A 48 12.48 -4.89 -6.83
CA SER A 48 12.13 -4.83 -8.24
C SER A 48 10.61 -4.89 -8.40
N THR A 49 10.04 -4.01 -9.22
CA THR A 49 8.62 -4.02 -9.55
C THR A 49 8.36 -4.56 -10.96
N PRO A 50 7.20 -5.17 -11.22
CA PRO A 50 6.73 -5.45 -12.58
C PRO A 50 6.64 -4.17 -13.43
N PRO A 51 6.75 -4.24 -14.77
CA PRO A 51 6.76 -3.05 -15.63
C PRO A 51 5.55 -2.12 -15.49
N GLY A 52 4.37 -2.65 -15.17
CA GLY A 52 3.15 -1.86 -14.96
C GLY A 52 3.01 -1.26 -13.57
N ILE A 53 3.96 -1.52 -12.65
CA ILE A 53 3.95 -0.99 -11.28
C ILE A 53 5.08 0.04 -11.13
N SER A 54 4.70 1.31 -11.00
CA SER A 54 5.64 2.40 -10.72
C SER A 54 6.02 2.43 -9.24
N THR A 55 7.25 2.83 -8.93
CA THR A 55 7.71 3.02 -7.54
C THR A 55 7.84 4.50 -7.22
N ARG A 56 7.28 4.92 -6.08
CA ARG A 56 7.35 6.27 -5.54
C ARG A 56 7.89 6.23 -4.12
N ILE A 57 8.89 7.06 -3.84
CA ILE A 57 9.46 7.22 -2.50
C ILE A 57 8.89 8.48 -1.86
N LEU A 58 8.39 8.34 -0.63
CA LEU A 58 8.00 9.44 0.23
C LEU A 58 9.10 9.62 1.28
N PRO A 59 9.80 10.76 1.32
CA PRO A 59 10.92 10.94 2.24
C PRO A 59 10.41 11.00 3.69
N CYS A 60 10.96 10.14 4.54
CA CYS A 60 10.80 10.19 5.99
C CYS A 60 11.86 11.14 6.56
N GLU A 61 11.45 12.35 6.90
CA GLU A 61 12.34 13.37 7.48
C GLU A 61 12.55 13.14 8.97
N PRO A 62 13.77 13.37 9.51
CA PRO A 62 14.02 13.31 10.94
C PRO A 62 13.05 14.18 11.73
N GLY A 63 12.39 13.59 12.73
CA GLY A 63 11.40 14.28 13.57
C GLY A 63 9.98 14.35 13.01
N THR A 64 9.73 13.86 11.79
CA THR A 64 8.36 13.67 11.29
C THR A 64 7.81 12.33 11.77
N PRO A 65 6.58 12.27 12.32
CA PRO A 65 5.95 11.00 12.64
C PRO A 65 5.79 10.13 11.39
N GLY A 66 6.29 8.89 11.46
CA GLY A 66 6.11 7.92 10.39
C GLY A 66 4.63 7.69 10.06
N GLY A 67 4.35 7.37 8.81
CA GLY A 67 3.03 7.08 8.26
C GLY A 67 2.19 8.30 7.89
N LEU A 68 2.62 9.52 8.20
CA LEU A 68 1.87 10.73 7.82
C LEU A 68 1.81 10.91 6.29
N ARG A 69 2.94 10.72 5.61
CA ARG A 69 3.01 10.87 4.15
C ARG A 69 2.36 9.66 3.48
N ALA A 70 2.52 8.47 4.05
CA ALA A 70 1.81 7.28 3.61
C ALA A 70 0.29 7.47 3.67
N CYS A 71 -0.24 8.01 4.77
CA CYS A 71 -1.67 8.35 4.87
C CYS A 71 -2.11 9.34 3.80
N ALA A 72 -1.33 10.40 3.55
CA ALA A 72 -1.66 11.37 2.50
C ALA A 72 -1.67 10.74 1.10
N ALA A 73 -0.73 9.85 0.81
CA ALA A 73 -0.69 9.12 -0.46
C ALA A 73 -1.86 8.14 -0.60
N LEU A 74 -2.20 7.41 0.45
CA LEU A 74 -3.34 6.49 0.47
C LEU A 74 -4.68 7.23 0.29
N ASP A 75 -4.86 8.36 0.96
CA ASP A 75 -6.06 9.18 0.85
C ASP A 75 -6.19 9.81 -0.54
N ALA A 76 -5.09 10.34 -1.11
CA ALA A 76 -5.08 10.86 -2.47
C ALA A 76 -5.42 9.78 -3.50
N TRP A 77 -4.83 8.59 -3.37
CA TRP A 77 -5.13 7.46 -4.25
C TRP A 77 -6.59 7.03 -4.12
N ALA A 78 -7.13 6.95 -2.90
CA ALA A 78 -8.53 6.62 -2.67
C ALA A 78 -9.46 7.69 -3.28
N GLY A 79 -9.11 8.97 -3.16
CA GLY A 79 -9.86 10.08 -3.76
C GLY A 79 -9.88 10.03 -5.29
N GLU A 80 -8.83 9.51 -5.93
CA GLU A 80 -8.75 9.36 -7.37
C GLU A 80 -9.52 8.11 -7.87
N TRP A 81 -9.32 6.97 -7.22
CA TRP A 81 -9.75 5.67 -7.77
C TRP A 81 -11.02 5.11 -7.13
N LEU A 82 -11.36 5.53 -5.92
CA LEU A 82 -12.53 5.04 -5.18
C LEU A 82 -13.67 6.06 -5.13
N HIS A 83 -13.57 7.18 -5.84
CA HIS A 83 -14.56 8.25 -5.84
C HIS A 83 -15.44 8.28 -7.10
N GLY A 84 -16.73 8.55 -6.92
CA GLY A 84 -17.72 8.72 -8.00
C GLY A 84 -18.57 7.48 -8.30
N ASP A 85 -19.63 7.68 -9.10
CA ASP A 85 -20.66 6.66 -9.38
C ASP A 85 -20.17 5.44 -10.18
N HIS A 86 -18.94 5.51 -10.71
CA HIS A 86 -18.33 4.46 -11.52
C HIS A 86 -17.14 3.79 -10.83
N ALA A 87 -16.80 4.20 -9.60
CA ALA A 87 -15.78 3.53 -8.81
C ALA A 87 -16.22 2.08 -8.57
N ARG A 88 -15.35 1.13 -8.93
CA ARG A 88 -15.53 -0.30 -8.65
C ARG A 88 -14.50 -0.70 -7.60
N PRO A 89 -14.79 -0.56 -6.30
CA PRO A 89 -13.85 -0.96 -5.24
C PRO A 89 -13.29 -2.38 -5.42
N GLU A 90 -14.09 -3.29 -5.97
CA GLU A 90 -13.72 -4.67 -6.30
C GLU A 90 -12.71 -4.79 -7.46
N ALA A 91 -12.60 -3.79 -8.32
CA ALA A 91 -11.61 -3.72 -9.39
C ALA A 91 -10.24 -3.25 -8.87
N HIS A 92 -10.11 -3.00 -7.57
CA HIS A 92 -8.87 -2.53 -6.97
C HIS A 92 -8.42 -3.43 -5.83
N SER A 93 -7.10 -3.62 -5.74
CA SER A 93 -6.48 -4.32 -4.63
C SER A 93 -5.42 -3.43 -4.00
N ILE A 94 -5.51 -3.26 -2.68
CA ILE A 94 -4.56 -2.45 -1.93
C ILE A 94 -3.87 -3.30 -0.87
N PHE A 95 -2.55 -3.18 -0.78
CA PHE A 95 -1.73 -3.68 0.30
C PHE A 95 -1.26 -2.49 1.13
N VAL A 96 -1.55 -2.50 2.44
CA VAL A 96 -1.16 -1.43 3.36
C VAL A 96 -0.35 -2.02 4.51
N GLY A 97 0.96 -1.77 4.45
CA GLY A 97 1.94 -2.04 5.50
C GLY A 97 1.86 -1.04 6.66
N LEU A 98 3.02 -0.61 7.14
CA LEU A 98 3.19 0.27 8.32
C LEU A 98 2.43 -0.28 9.52
N THR A 99 2.64 -1.57 9.80
CA THR A 99 1.86 -2.31 10.79
C THR A 99 2.09 -1.73 12.19
N GLY A 100 1.01 -1.49 12.93
CA GLY A 100 1.08 -0.86 14.25
C GLY A 100 1.06 0.66 14.22
N ASN A 101 1.17 1.30 13.04
CA ASN A 101 0.98 2.75 12.93
C ASN A 101 -0.50 3.13 13.10
N LEU A 102 -0.83 3.83 14.19
CA LEU A 102 -2.22 4.18 14.52
C LEU A 102 -2.91 5.08 13.50
N LEU A 103 -2.17 5.98 12.82
CA LEU A 103 -2.75 6.84 11.80
C LEU A 103 -3.18 6.02 10.58
N VAL A 104 -2.29 5.14 10.12
CA VAL A 104 -2.54 4.24 8.99
C VAL A 104 -3.65 3.24 9.33
N THR A 105 -3.69 2.71 10.55
CA THR A 105 -4.78 1.83 11.03
C THR A 105 -6.14 2.51 10.93
N ARG A 106 -6.28 3.71 11.51
CA ARG A 106 -7.55 4.46 11.49
C ARG A 106 -8.00 4.80 10.07
N LEU A 107 -7.07 5.20 9.20
CA LEU A 107 -7.41 5.52 7.81
C LEU A 107 -7.92 4.27 7.06
N CYS A 108 -7.26 3.13 7.22
CA CYS A 108 -7.73 1.87 6.63
C CYS A 108 -9.11 1.45 7.13
N GLU A 109 -9.38 1.56 8.43
CA GLU A 109 -10.70 1.27 8.99
C GLU A 109 -11.79 2.19 8.39
N ALA A 110 -11.48 3.47 8.22
CA ALA A 110 -12.37 4.43 7.58
C ALA A 110 -12.63 4.07 6.10
N LEU A 111 -11.58 3.72 5.35
CA LEU A 111 -11.68 3.31 3.94
C LEU A 111 -12.48 2.02 3.78
N ALA A 112 -12.24 1.00 4.62
CA ALA A 112 -12.98 -0.26 4.60
C ALA A 112 -14.46 -0.08 4.94
N THR A 113 -14.78 0.85 5.86
CA THR A 113 -16.16 1.19 6.21
C THR A 113 -16.87 1.90 5.05
N ARG A 114 -16.17 2.82 4.38
CA ARG A 114 -16.71 3.65 3.29
C ARG A 114 -16.85 2.88 1.97
N HIS A 115 -15.91 2.00 1.65
CA HIS A 115 -15.85 1.27 0.38
C HIS A 115 -16.02 -0.23 0.61
N ARG A 116 -17.26 -0.65 0.86
CA ARG A 116 -17.58 -2.07 1.03
C ARG A 116 -17.24 -2.83 -0.26
N GLY A 117 -16.41 -3.87 -0.14
CA GLY A 117 -15.94 -4.67 -1.28
C GLY A 117 -14.52 -4.33 -1.75
N LEU A 118 -13.88 -3.30 -1.19
CA LEU A 118 -12.46 -3.03 -1.46
C LEU A 118 -11.58 -4.18 -0.96
N HIS A 119 -10.76 -4.74 -1.85
CA HIS A 119 -9.80 -5.77 -1.50
C HIS A 119 -8.58 -5.15 -0.81
N MET A 120 -8.66 -4.99 0.51
CA MET A 120 -7.57 -4.46 1.34
C MET A 120 -6.85 -5.59 2.09
N HIS A 121 -5.54 -5.68 1.89
CA HIS A 121 -4.64 -6.57 2.63
C HIS A 121 -3.78 -5.76 3.58
N ARG A 122 -3.70 -6.23 4.83
CA ARG A 122 -2.79 -5.68 5.84
C ARG A 122 -1.97 -6.82 6.43
N PRO A 123 -0.64 -6.69 6.53
CA PRO A 123 0.13 -7.66 7.28
C PRO A 123 -0.30 -7.60 8.74
N SER A 124 -0.67 -8.74 9.31
CA SER A 124 -0.70 -8.90 10.74
C SER A 124 0.73 -9.15 11.19
N HIS A 125 1.28 -8.35 12.11
CA HIS A 125 2.42 -8.81 12.88
C HIS A 125 1.95 -10.03 13.69
N ALA A 126 2.11 -11.23 13.12
CA ALA A 126 2.28 -12.40 13.96
C ALA A 126 3.56 -12.11 14.74
N GLY A 127 3.42 -11.76 16.03
CA GLY A 127 4.57 -11.53 16.87
C GLY A 127 5.52 -12.70 16.70
N SER A 128 6.78 -12.43 16.36
CA SER A 128 7.83 -13.41 16.54
C SER A 128 7.74 -13.87 18.00
N PRO A 129 7.54 -15.17 18.29
CA PRO A 129 7.78 -15.65 19.63
C PRO A 129 9.26 -15.38 19.92
N LEU A 130 9.50 -14.65 21.01
CA LEU A 130 10.82 -14.52 21.64
C LEU A 130 11.40 -15.90 21.94
#